data_AF-A0A9P7SWV5-F1
#
_entry.id   AF-A0A9P7SWV5-F1
#
_cell.length_a   1.000
_cell.length_b   1.000
_cell.length_c   1.000
_cell.angle_alpha   90.00
_cell.angle_beta   90.00
_cell.angle_gamma   90.00
#
_symmetry.space_group_name_H-M   'P 1'
#
loop_
_entity.id
_entity.type
_entity.pdbx_description
1 polymer ?
#
loop_
_entity_poly.entity_id
_entity_poly.type
_entity_poly.pdbx_seq_one_letter_code
_entity_poly.pdbx_strand_id
1 'polypeptide(L)'
;MVALQGFARPYFNGVASRIYVGDGSKAFAVNFPFDVYSFAWVPSLHRCCVNLCSNGTQTGLQSFVCAQKNERVTTSAVARMVVWCDETQTAAVANARGCGPIS
;
A
#
# COMPACT_ATOMS: atom_id res chain seq x y z
N MET A 1 -12.01 7.23 -5.80
CA MET A 1 -11.88 5.77 -5.62
C MET A 1 -10.42 5.37 -5.70
N VAL A 2 -9.96 4.51 -4.80
CA VAL A 2 -8.65 3.85 -4.85
C VAL A 2 -8.81 2.37 -5.16
N ALA A 3 -7.80 1.75 -5.77
CA ALA A 3 -7.71 0.30 -5.93
C ALA A 3 -6.28 -0.19 -5.67
N LEU A 4 -6.17 -1.31 -4.96
CA LEU A 4 -4.90 -1.95 -4.60
C LEU A 4 -5.00 -3.46 -4.79
N GLN A 5 -3.98 -4.06 -5.41
CA GLN A 5 -3.81 -5.51 -5.47
C GLN A 5 -2.34 -5.90 -5.37
N GLY A 6 -2.02 -6.81 -4.45
CA GLY A 6 -0.69 -7.42 -4.30
C GLY A 6 -0.63 -8.86 -4.81
N PHE A 7 0.57 -9.29 -5.21
CA PHE A 7 0.88 -10.61 -5.77
C PHE A 7 2.09 -11.25 -5.08
N ALA A 8 2.03 -12.55 -4.87
CA ALA A 8 3.03 -13.33 -4.14
C ALA A 8 4.37 -13.52 -4.88
N ARG A 9 4.49 -13.09 -6.14
CA ARG A 9 5.72 -13.15 -6.92
C ARG A 9 5.92 -11.88 -7.75
N PRO A 10 7.15 -11.63 -8.23
CA PRO A 10 7.41 -10.58 -9.21
C PRO A 10 6.59 -10.73 -10.50
N TYR A 11 6.41 -9.62 -11.21
CA TYR A 11 5.74 -9.50 -12.50
C TYR A 11 4.26 -9.96 -12.47
N PHE A 12 3.55 -9.68 -11.38
CA PHE A 12 2.11 -9.99 -11.20
C PHE A 12 1.78 -11.49 -11.26
N ASN A 13 2.73 -12.33 -10.84
CA ASN A 13 2.59 -13.79 -10.84
C ASN A 13 2.26 -14.37 -9.45
N GLY A 14 1.88 -15.65 -9.43
CA GLY A 14 1.59 -16.39 -8.20
C GLY A 14 0.19 -16.10 -7.66
N VAL A 15 0.01 -16.30 -6.35
CA VAL A 15 -1.26 -16.00 -5.68
C VAL A 15 -1.49 -14.49 -5.72
N ALA A 16 -2.66 -14.09 -6.22
CA ALA A 16 -3.12 -12.72 -6.15
C ALA A 16 -3.99 -12.53 -4.92
N SER A 17 -3.84 -11.38 -4.27
CA SER A 17 -4.81 -10.94 -3.28
C SER A 17 -6.12 -10.53 -3.98
N ARG A 18 -7.19 -10.39 -3.21
CA ARG A 18 -8.37 -9.69 -3.71
C ARG A 18 -8.01 -8.25 -4.08
N ILE A 19 -8.82 -7.62 -4.92
CA ILE A 19 -8.71 -6.19 -5.18
C ILE A 19 -9.33 -5.46 -3.99
N TYR A 20 -8.54 -4.65 -3.29
CA TYR A 20 -9.00 -3.78 -2.22
C TYR A 20 -9.38 -2.45 -2.83
N VAL A 21 -10.66 -2.10 -2.71
CA VAL A 21 -11.21 -0.83 -3.19
C VAL A 21 -11.63 0.04 -2.02
N GLY A 22 -11.46 1.34 -2.17
CA GLY A 22 -11.97 2.34 -1.25
C GLY A 22 -12.52 3.53 -2.02
N ASP A 23 -13.44 4.28 -1.42
CA ASP A 23 -13.94 5.52 -2.02
C ASP A 23 -12.84 6.59 -2.16
N GLY A 24 -11.73 6.45 -1.42
CA GLY A 24 -10.63 7.40 -1.36
C GLY A 24 -10.88 8.54 -0.38
N SER A 25 -11.86 8.39 0.51
CA SER A 25 -12.16 9.31 1.61
C SER A 25 -11.72 8.75 2.97
N LYS A 26 -11.67 7.42 3.11
CA LYS A 26 -11.26 6.75 4.35
C LYS A 26 -9.94 6.00 4.17
N ALA A 27 -9.05 6.18 5.14
CA ALA A 27 -7.84 5.39 5.26
C ALA A 27 -8.19 3.94 5.65
N PHE A 28 -7.48 2.98 5.08
CA PHE A 28 -7.63 1.56 5.43
C PHE A 28 -6.29 0.83 5.31
N ALA A 29 -6.14 -0.26 6.05
CA ALA A 29 -4.95 -1.07 6.01
C ALA A 29 -5.26 -2.51 5.59
N VAL A 30 -4.30 -3.12 4.91
CA VAL A 30 -4.38 -4.47 4.39
C VAL A 30 -3.20 -5.27 4.93
N ASN A 31 -3.50 -6.32 5.68
CA ASN A 31 -2.55 -7.39 5.96
C ASN A 31 -2.72 -8.45 4.88
N PHE A 32 -1.64 -8.76 4.17
CA PHE A 32 -1.67 -9.81 3.16
C PHE A 32 -1.46 -11.17 3.83
N PRO A 33 -2.11 -12.25 3.33
CA PRO A 33 -1.89 -13.60 3.83
C PRO A 33 -0.56 -14.20 3.34
N PHE A 34 0.20 -13.45 2.54
CA PHE A 34 1.49 -13.80 1.97
C PHE A 34 2.32 -12.53 1.77
N ASP A 35 3.61 -12.67 1.59
CA ASP A 35 4.50 -11.56 1.24
C ASP A 35 4.29 -11.11 -0.21
N VAL A 36 4.04 -9.81 -0.39
CA VAL A 36 3.84 -9.19 -1.71
C VAL A 36 5.19 -8.82 -2.32
N TYR A 37 5.40 -9.26 -3.56
CA TYR A 37 6.61 -8.98 -4.36
C TYR A 37 6.35 -8.19 -5.65
N SER A 38 5.07 -7.98 -6.00
CA SER A 38 4.63 -7.03 -7.03
C SER A 38 3.21 -6.55 -6.73
N PHE A 39 2.86 -5.34 -7.15
CA PHE A 39 1.55 -4.77 -6.85
C PHE A 39 1.09 -3.74 -7.88
N ALA A 40 -0.23 -3.58 -7.99
CA ALA A 40 -0.87 -2.51 -8.73
C ALA A 40 -1.56 -1.57 -7.73
N TRP A 41 -1.25 -0.29 -7.84
CA TRP A 41 -1.84 0.79 -7.05
C TRP A 41 -2.44 1.84 -7.98
N VAL A 42 -3.74 2.11 -7.78
CA VAL A 42 -4.49 3.15 -8.48
C VAL A 42 -5.05 4.11 -7.43
N PRO A 43 -4.48 5.32 -7.29
CA PRO A 43 -4.94 6.31 -6.33
C PRO A 43 -6.24 6.98 -6.78
N SER A 44 -6.91 7.62 -5.82
CA SER A 44 -8.08 8.46 -6.04
C SER A 44 -7.68 9.87 -6.46
N LEU A 45 -8.60 10.60 -7.10
CA LEU A 45 -8.47 12.04 -7.34
C LEU A 45 -8.23 12.85 -6.05
N HIS A 46 -8.63 12.31 -4.89
CA HIS A 46 -8.41 12.88 -3.56
C HIS A 46 -6.97 12.70 -3.02
N ARG A 47 -5.96 12.58 -3.89
CA ARG A 47 -4.53 12.57 -3.51
C ARG A 47 -4.16 11.49 -2.48
N CYS A 48 -4.63 10.26 -2.68
CA CYS A 48 -4.29 9.15 -1.78
C CYS A 48 -2.89 8.57 -2.03
N CYS A 49 -2.29 8.05 -0.97
CA CYS A 49 -1.01 7.33 -0.98
C CYS A 49 -1.14 5.97 -0.29
N VAL A 50 -0.20 5.08 -0.56
CA VAL A 50 -0.06 3.79 0.09
C VAL A 50 1.34 3.65 0.69
N ASN A 51 1.40 3.37 1.98
CA ASN A 51 2.62 2.97 2.67
C ASN A 51 2.86 1.47 2.46
N LEU A 52 4.10 1.09 2.16
CA LEU A 52 4.56 -0.29 2.00
C LEU A 52 5.31 -0.71 3.26
N CYS A 53 4.86 -1.76 3.92
CA CYS A 53 5.34 -2.18 5.24
C CYS A 53 5.97 -3.57 5.20
N SER A 54 7.16 -3.71 5.81
CA SER A 54 7.92 -4.96 5.86
C SER A 54 7.31 -6.01 6.79
N ASN A 55 6.49 -5.60 7.75
CA ASN A 55 5.83 -6.51 8.68
C ASN A 55 4.32 -6.17 8.76
N GLY A 56 3.56 -7.13 9.28
CA GLY A 56 2.13 -6.93 9.58
C GLY A 56 1.86 -6.12 10.86
N THR A 57 2.90 -5.56 11.50
CA THR A 57 2.81 -4.83 12.76
C THR A 57 3.04 -3.33 12.55
N GLN A 58 3.08 -2.54 13.63
CA GLN A 58 3.01 -1.08 13.58
C GLN A 58 4.29 -0.38 13.07
N THR A 59 5.31 -1.12 12.68
CA THR A 59 6.65 -0.62 12.34
C THR A 59 7.10 -1.08 10.95
N GLY A 60 8.26 -0.63 10.48
CA GLY A 60 8.84 -1.17 9.25
C GLY A 60 8.31 -0.55 7.96
N LEU A 61 8.02 0.76 7.95
CA LEU A 61 7.76 1.49 6.71
C LEU A 61 9.00 1.39 5.80
N GLN A 62 8.83 0.80 4.63
CA GLN A 62 9.88 0.65 3.63
C GLN A 62 9.87 1.83 2.65
N SER A 63 8.67 2.19 2.19
CA SER A 63 8.46 3.26 1.21
C SER A 63 6.98 3.65 1.18
N PHE A 64 6.64 4.69 0.44
CA PHE A 64 5.26 5.08 0.17
C PHE A 64 5.10 5.49 -1.30
N VAL A 65 3.91 5.28 -1.84
CA VAL A 65 3.58 5.55 -3.25
C VAL A 65 2.28 6.33 -3.32
N CYS A 66 2.32 7.50 -3.97
CA CYS A 66 1.14 8.34 -4.15
C CYS A 66 0.62 8.32 -5.57
N ALA A 67 1.51 8.32 -6.56
CA ALA A 67 1.14 8.21 -7.96
C ALA A 67 0.67 6.79 -8.31
N GLN A 68 -0.15 6.66 -9.35
CA GLN A 68 -0.49 5.36 -9.92
C GLN A 68 0.79 4.59 -10.24
N LYS A 69 0.85 3.32 -9.80
CA LYS A 69 2.04 2.50 -9.99
C LYS A 69 1.70 1.04 -10.19
N ASN A 70 2.31 0.46 -11.22
CA ASN A 70 2.40 -0.97 -11.44
C ASN A 70 3.82 -1.40 -11.10
N GLU A 71 4.05 -1.73 -9.83
CA GLU A 71 5.35 -2.19 -9.35
C GLU A 71 5.53 -3.64 -9.74
N ARG A 72 6.40 -3.89 -10.74
CA ARG A 72 6.67 -5.24 -11.23
C ARG A 72 7.54 -6.03 -10.25
N VAL A 73 8.38 -5.36 -9.47
CA VAL A 73 9.26 -6.00 -8.48
C VAL A 73 9.42 -5.05 -7.30
N THR A 74 9.01 -5.46 -6.11
CA THR A 74 9.31 -4.69 -4.90
C THR A 74 10.78 -4.88 -4.49
N THR A 75 11.39 -3.86 -3.91
CA THR A 75 12.78 -3.95 -3.40
C THR A 75 12.90 -4.97 -2.26
N SER A 76 11.83 -5.14 -1.49
CA SER A 76 11.74 -6.10 -0.40
C SER A 76 10.31 -6.63 -0.28
N ALA A 77 10.15 -7.75 0.42
CA ALA A 77 8.84 -8.32 0.72
C ALA A 77 7.95 -7.30 1.46
N VAL A 78 6.70 -7.16 1.01
CA VAL A 78 5.69 -6.29 1.62
C VAL A 78 4.62 -7.15 2.28
N ALA A 79 4.50 -7.10 3.60
CA ALA A 79 3.52 -7.89 4.35
C ALA A 79 2.21 -7.13 4.60
N ARG A 80 2.29 -5.79 4.63
CA ARG A 80 1.16 -4.90 4.90
C ARG A 80 1.23 -3.65 4.05
N MET A 81 0.07 -3.12 3.69
CA MET A 81 -0.05 -1.82 3.04
C MET A 81 -1.09 -0.96 3.75
N VAL A 82 -0.76 0.31 3.98
CA VAL A 82 -1.61 1.28 4.68
C VAL A 82 -1.97 2.40 3.71
N VAL A 83 -3.24 2.49 3.33
CA VAL A 83 -3.76 3.53 2.44
C VAL A 83 -4.24 4.71 3.28
N TRP A 84 -3.81 5.92 2.90
CA TRP A 84 -4.22 7.17 3.51
C TRP A 84 -4.40 8.24 2.43
N CYS A 85 -5.19 9.27 2.72
CA CYS A 85 -5.42 10.37 1.80
C CYS A 85 -5.18 11.68 2.55
N ASP A 86 -4.34 12.52 1.98
CA ASP A 86 -3.94 13.80 2.56
C ASP A 86 -3.56 14.73 1.41
N GLU A 87 -3.84 16.03 1.56
CA GLU A 87 -3.42 17.01 0.57
C GLU A 87 -1.89 17.14 0.50
N THR A 88 -1.21 16.77 1.59
CA THR A 88 0.23 16.87 1.79
C THR A 88 0.89 15.50 1.64
N GLN A 89 1.21 15.13 0.40
CA GLN A 89 1.77 13.82 0.02
C GLN A 89 3.28 13.71 0.29
N THR A 90 3.71 13.86 1.53
CA THR A 90 5.14 13.91 1.91
C THR A 90 5.58 12.70 2.72
N ALA A 91 6.90 12.48 2.78
CA ALA A 91 7.51 11.47 3.63
C ALA A 91 7.21 11.70 5.13
N ALA A 92 7.08 12.96 5.57
CA ALA A 92 6.70 13.27 6.94
C ALA A 92 5.30 12.75 7.28
N VAL A 93 4.34 12.93 6.38
CA VAL A 93 2.98 12.38 6.53
C VAL A 93 3.01 10.86 6.43
N ALA A 94 3.74 10.29 5.47
CA ALA A 94 3.91 8.84 5.36
C ALA A 94 4.45 8.22 6.65
N ASN A 95 5.48 8.82 7.25
CA ASN A 95 6.05 8.39 8.53
C ASN A 95 5.05 8.53 9.68
N ALA A 96 4.30 9.63 9.74
CA ALA A 96 3.27 9.85 10.76
C ALA A 96 2.11 8.85 10.67
N ARG A 97 1.70 8.47 9.45
CA ARG A 97 0.68 7.43 9.21
C ARG A 97 1.25 6.03 9.48
N GLY A 98 2.54 5.84 9.18
CA GLY A 98 3.32 4.65 9.49
C GLY A 98 2.70 3.34 8.96
N CYS A 99 2.96 2.26 9.70
CA CYS A 99 2.42 0.92 9.44
C CYS A 99 1.39 0.48 10.50
N GLY A 100 1.03 1.39 11.40
CA GLY A 100 0.17 1.18 12.56
C GLY A 100 -1.29 0.84 12.24
N PRO A 101 -2.10 0.61 13.29
CA PRO A 101 -3.55 0.66 13.16
C PRO A 101 -3.98 2.03 12.65
N ILE A 102 -5.02 2.03 11.82
CA ILE A 102 -5.63 3.26 11.34
C ILE A 102 -6.72 3.62 12.34
N SER A 103 -6.53 4.75 13.04
CA SER A 103 -7.50 5.37 13.95
C SER A 103 -8.59 6.09 13.19
#